data_AF-A0A937HT30-F1
#
_entry.id   AF-A0A937HT30-F1
#
_cell.length_a   1.000
_cell.length_b   1.000
_cell.length_c   1.000
_cell.angle_alpha   90.00
_cell.angle_beta   90.00
_cell.angle_gamma   90.00
#
_symmetry.space_group_name_H-M   'P 1'
#
loop_
_entity.id
_entity.type
_entity.pdbx_description
1 polymer ?
#
loop_
_entity_poly.entity_id
_entity_poly.type
_entity_poly.pdbx_seq_one_letter_code
_entity_poly.pdbx_strand_id
1 'polypeptide(L)'
;MKIIYPSFILIIFLFTSSCGGFKEAGKVLRNEKTTSTDEFLVKKRDPLVLPPDYDKIPEPNSQNSDVKEENKNKVKKILQKSVEEKPSNNKTSSTEDSILNKIKK
;
A
#
# COMPACT_ATOMS: atom_id res chain seq x y z
N MET A 1 38.22 -20.05 46.40
CA MET A 1 36.84 -19.50 46.28
C MET A 1 36.86 -17.98 46.35
N LYS A 2 37.21 -17.24 45.28
CA LYS A 2 37.22 -15.75 45.29
C LYS A 2 37.52 -15.14 43.91
N ILE A 3 36.84 -15.57 42.85
CA ILE A 3 36.87 -14.88 41.52
C ILE A 3 35.47 -14.88 40.84
N ILE A 4 34.52 -15.75 41.22
CA ILE A 4 33.16 -15.78 40.64
C ILE A 4 32.29 -14.56 41.04
N TYR A 5 32.52 -13.98 42.21
CA TYR A 5 31.73 -12.85 42.75
C TYR A 5 31.69 -11.59 41.86
N PRO A 6 32.81 -11.09 41.29
CA PRO A 6 32.79 -9.91 40.43
C PRO A 6 32.02 -10.12 39.11
N SER A 7 32.10 -11.32 38.52
CA SER A 7 31.36 -11.65 37.29
C SER A 7 29.85 -11.70 37.52
N PHE A 8 29.43 -12.21 38.68
CA PHE A 8 28.01 -12.23 39.09
C PHE A 8 27.44 -10.82 39.34
N ILE A 9 28.23 -9.94 39.96
CA ILE A 9 27.87 -8.53 40.17
C ILE A 9 27.69 -7.77 38.85
N LEU A 10 28.54 -8.06 37.85
CA LEU A 10 28.45 -7.44 36.53
C LEU A 10 27.15 -7.81 35.82
N ILE A 11 26.74 -9.08 35.93
CA ILE A 11 25.48 -9.59 35.38
C ILE A 11 24.28 -8.90 36.02
N ILE A 12 24.27 -8.72 37.34
CA ILE A 12 23.19 -8.01 38.06
C ILE A 12 23.08 -6.55 37.60
N PHE A 13 24.22 -5.86 37.43
CA PHE A 13 24.23 -4.47 36.99
C PHE A 13 23.61 -4.29 35.60
N LEU A 14 23.85 -5.23 34.69
CA LEU A 14 23.25 -5.24 33.35
C LEU A 14 21.71 -5.34 33.41
N PHE A 15 21.16 -6.14 34.31
CA PHE A 15 19.70 -6.27 34.49
C PHE A 15 19.05 -5.03 35.13
N THR A 16 19.78 -4.27 35.95
CA THR A 16 19.23 -3.08 36.63
C THR A 16 19.15 -1.83 35.75
N SER A 17 19.77 -1.83 34.57
CA SER A 17 19.82 -0.67 33.66
C SER A 17 18.46 -0.28 33.05
N SER A 18 17.46 -1.16 33.15
CA SER A 18 16.11 -0.93 32.59
C SER A 18 15.08 -0.48 33.63
N CYS A 19 15.45 -0.34 34.91
CA CYS A 19 14.55 0.22 35.92
C CYS A 19 14.48 1.74 35.73
N GLY A 20 13.27 2.32 35.84
CA GLY A 20 13.06 3.77 35.66
C GLY A 20 14.09 4.59 36.45
N GLY A 21 14.78 5.51 35.77
CA GLY A 21 15.89 6.25 36.38
C GLY A 21 15.45 7.13 37.57
N PHE A 22 16.42 7.68 38.30
CA PHE A 22 16.20 8.55 39.46
C PHE A 22 15.22 9.72 39.22
N LYS A 23 15.09 10.18 37.97
CA LYS A 23 14.11 11.20 37.57
C LYS A 23 12.66 10.74 37.82
N GLU A 24 12.32 9.49 37.50
CA GLU A 24 10.97 8.95 37.68
C GLU A 24 10.68 8.74 39.18
N ALA A 25 11.67 8.23 39.93
CA ALA A 25 11.58 8.11 41.38
C ALA A 25 11.38 9.48 42.06
N GLY A 26 12.07 10.52 41.58
CA GLY A 26 11.92 11.89 42.07
C GLY A 26 10.52 12.47 41.86
N LYS A 27 9.88 12.19 40.71
CA LYS A 27 8.49 12.60 40.44
C LYS A 27 7.52 11.96 41.43
N VAL A 28 7.69 10.66 41.74
CA VAL A 28 6.85 9.94 42.70
C VAL A 28 7.02 10.49 44.12
N LEU A 29 8.25 10.71 44.56
CA LEU A 29 8.53 11.24 45.91
C LEU A 29 8.03 12.68 46.10
N ARG A 30 8.00 13.47 45.03
CA ARG A 30 7.46 14.85 45.04
C ARG A 30 5.97 14.91 44.76
N ASN A 31 5.31 13.76 44.59
CA ASN A 31 3.91 13.63 44.23
C ASN A 31 3.54 14.48 43.00
N GLU A 32 4.43 14.50 42.01
CA GLU A 32 4.25 15.27 40.78
C GLU A 32 3.16 14.61 39.91
N LYS A 33 2.19 15.41 39.44
CA LYS A 33 1.12 14.89 38.58
C LYS A 33 1.74 14.39 37.27
N THR A 34 1.54 13.12 36.96
CA THR A 34 1.90 12.57 35.65
C THR A 34 0.97 13.15 34.58
N THR A 35 1.52 13.87 33.61
CA THR A 35 0.77 14.38 32.47
C THR A 35 0.49 13.22 31.50
N SER A 36 -0.57 12.46 31.75
CA SER A 36 -1.07 11.46 30.80
C SER A 36 -2.02 12.13 29.82
N THR A 37 -1.84 11.86 28.53
CA THR A 37 -2.73 12.34 27.45
C THR A 37 -4.08 11.62 27.41
N ASP A 38 -4.34 10.69 28.34
CA ASP A 38 -5.52 9.83 28.37
C ASP A 38 -6.72 10.44 29.12
N GLU A 39 -6.62 11.71 29.52
CA GLU A 39 -7.80 12.49 29.92
C GLU A 39 -8.69 12.64 28.67
N PHE A 40 -9.88 12.00 28.66
CA PHE A 40 -10.81 12.01 27.52
C PHE A 40 -11.06 13.44 27.02
N LEU A 41 -10.41 13.81 25.92
CA LEU A 41 -10.57 15.12 25.29
C LEU A 41 -11.88 15.11 24.48
N VAL A 42 -13.00 15.29 25.17
CA VAL A 42 -14.34 15.37 24.55
C VAL A 42 -14.44 16.66 23.72
N LYS A 43 -13.97 16.60 22.48
CA LYS A 43 -14.18 17.67 21.49
C LYS A 43 -15.54 17.46 20.84
N LYS A 44 -16.48 18.39 21.07
CA LYS A 44 -17.70 18.46 20.26
C LYS A 44 -17.31 18.59 18.79
N ARG A 45 -17.65 17.59 17.99
CA ARG A 45 -17.56 17.67 16.54
C ARG A 45 -18.81 18.39 16.04
N ASP A 46 -18.65 19.20 15.00
CA ASP A 46 -19.78 19.76 14.28
C ASP A 46 -20.67 18.62 13.77
N PRO A 47 -22.00 18.84 13.69
CA PRO A 47 -22.91 17.84 13.17
C PRO A 47 -22.46 17.39 11.78
N LEU A 48 -22.62 16.09 11.48
CA LEU A 48 -22.34 15.56 10.16
C LEU A 48 -23.27 16.25 9.15
N VAL A 49 -22.74 17.24 8.41
CA VAL A 49 -23.46 17.87 7.30
C VAL A 49 -23.23 17.03 6.06
N LEU A 50 -24.31 16.52 5.49
CA LEU A 50 -24.24 15.82 4.21
C LEU A 50 -24.03 16.85 3.10
N PRO A 51 -23.19 16.54 2.10
CA PRO A 51 -23.04 17.42 0.94
C PRO A 51 -24.37 17.56 0.20
N PRO A 52 -24.64 18.71 -0.44
CA PRO A 52 -25.93 19.05 -1.04
C PRO A 52 -26.39 18.08 -2.15
N ASP A 53 -25.49 17.26 -2.69
CA ASP A 53 -25.75 16.29 -3.76
C ASP A 53 -25.40 14.85 -3.35
N TYR A 54 -25.48 14.51 -2.06
CA TYR A 54 -25.15 13.15 -1.56
C TYR A 54 -25.94 12.03 -2.27
N ASP A 55 -27.18 12.31 -2.67
CA ASP A 55 -28.06 11.33 -3.32
C ASP A 55 -27.84 11.23 -4.84
N LYS A 56 -26.98 12.06 -5.43
CA LYS A 56 -26.74 12.08 -6.88
C LYS A 56 -25.57 11.16 -7.22
N ILE A 57 -25.89 10.01 -7.79
CA ILE A 57 -24.92 9.10 -8.39
C ILE A 57 -24.75 9.51 -9.87
N PRO A 58 -23.52 9.63 -10.39
CA PRO A 58 -23.33 9.91 -11.82
C PRO A 58 -23.95 8.81 -12.67
N GLU A 59 -24.62 9.19 -13.76
CA GLU A 59 -25.25 8.23 -14.65
C GLU A 59 -24.20 7.28 -15.27
N PRO A 60 -24.44 5.96 -15.27
CA PRO A 60 -23.54 5.02 -15.91
C PRO A 60 -23.54 5.28 -17.43
N ASN A 61 -22.35 5.54 -17.98
CA ASN A 61 -22.08 5.91 -19.38
C ASN A 61 -22.28 7.38 -19.77
N SER A 62 -22.12 8.34 -18.85
CA SER A 62 -22.03 9.79 -19.16
C SER A 62 -20.77 10.21 -19.97
N GLN A 63 -20.15 9.29 -20.72
CA GLN A 63 -19.16 9.68 -21.72
C GLN A 63 -19.90 10.28 -22.92
N ASN A 64 -19.81 11.60 -23.04
CA ASN A 64 -20.23 12.40 -24.20
C ASN A 64 -20.09 11.59 -25.50
N SER A 65 -21.22 11.35 -26.18
CA SER A 65 -21.31 10.58 -27.43
C SER A 65 -20.34 11.07 -28.49
N ASP A 66 -19.98 12.36 -28.43
CA ASP A 66 -19.12 13.04 -29.39
C ASP A 66 -17.67 12.50 -29.36
N VAL A 67 -17.18 12.05 -28.20
CA VAL A 67 -15.81 11.50 -28.06
C VAL A 67 -15.71 10.08 -28.65
N LYS A 68 -16.81 9.32 -28.68
CA LYS A 68 -16.82 7.95 -29.23
C LYS A 68 -16.75 7.92 -30.75
N GLU A 69 -17.31 8.92 -31.43
CA GLU A 69 -17.33 8.97 -32.89
C GLU A 69 -15.96 9.30 -33.49
N GLU A 70 -15.24 10.26 -32.89
CA GLU A 70 -13.90 10.66 -33.33
C GLU A 70 -12.89 9.50 -33.21
N ASN A 71 -12.96 8.73 -32.12
CA ASN A 71 -12.09 7.57 -31.90
C ASN A 71 -12.38 6.42 -32.86
N LYS A 72 -13.64 6.14 -33.20
CA LYS A 72 -14.00 5.11 -34.21
C LYS A 72 -13.41 5.43 -35.59
N ASN A 73 -13.45 6.70 -35.99
CA ASN A 73 -12.93 7.13 -37.29
C ASN A 73 -11.39 7.03 -37.35
N LYS A 74 -10.70 7.33 -36.26
CA LYS A 74 -9.23 7.20 -36.16
C LYS A 74 -8.79 5.73 -36.26
N VAL A 75 -9.49 4.81 -35.58
CA VAL A 75 -9.18 3.37 -35.63
C VAL A 75 -9.40 2.79 -37.03
N LYS A 76 -10.50 3.12 -37.71
CA LYS A 76 -10.74 2.68 -39.11
C LYS A 76 -9.63 3.11 -40.06
N LYS A 77 -9.14 4.34 -39.92
CA LYS A 77 -8.07 4.90 -40.77
C LYS A 77 -6.72 4.20 -40.57
N ILE A 78 -6.44 3.74 -39.36
CA ILE A 78 -5.23 2.97 -39.04
C ILE A 78 -5.30 1.56 -39.65
N LEU A 79 -6.47 0.90 -39.55
CA LEU A 79 -6.67 -0.46 -40.06
C LEU A 79 -6.61 -0.56 -41.60
N GLN A 80 -7.07 0.47 -42.32
CA GLN A 80 -7.02 0.49 -43.79
C GLN A 80 -5.58 0.63 -44.34
N LYS A 81 -4.65 1.19 -43.55
CA LYS A 81 -3.26 1.40 -43.99
C LYS A 81 -2.42 0.12 -44.05
N SER A 82 -2.86 -0.95 -43.39
CA SER A 82 -2.11 -2.21 -43.26
C SER A 82 -2.41 -3.28 -44.32
N VAL A 83 -3.25 -2.99 -45.33
CA VAL A 83 -3.71 -4.01 -46.31
C VAL A 83 -2.91 -4.02 -47.62
N GLU A 84 -1.97 -3.10 -47.84
CA GLU A 84 -1.15 -3.07 -49.06
C GLU A 84 0.26 -3.65 -48.86
N GLU A 85 0.41 -4.95 -48.53
CA GLU A 85 1.66 -5.69 -48.80
C GLU A 85 1.41 -7.16 -49.22
N LYS A 86 2.17 -7.62 -50.22
CA LYS A 86 2.08 -8.85 -51.04
C LYS A 86 1.99 -10.19 -50.27
N PRO A 87 1.44 -11.27 -50.88
CA PRO A 87 1.39 -12.58 -50.25
C PRO A 87 2.78 -13.24 -50.24
N SER A 88 3.44 -13.26 -49.08
CA SER A 88 4.61 -14.13 -48.88
C SER A 88 4.14 -15.50 -48.40
N ASN A 89 4.23 -16.46 -49.31
CA ASN A 89 3.94 -17.86 -49.10
C ASN A 89 5.00 -18.46 -48.13
N ASN A 90 4.69 -18.54 -46.83
CA ASN A 90 5.58 -19.14 -45.84
C ASN A 90 4.81 -20.20 -45.03
N LYS A 91 5.24 -21.46 -45.18
CA LYS A 91 4.73 -22.64 -44.50
C LYS A 91 4.51 -22.35 -43.01
N THR A 92 3.27 -22.47 -42.56
CA THR A 92 2.89 -22.33 -41.15
C THR A 92 3.42 -23.53 -40.38
N SER A 93 4.59 -23.42 -39.74
CA SER A 93 4.95 -24.36 -38.67
C SER A 93 3.99 -24.09 -37.52
N SER A 94 3.08 -25.02 -37.26
CA SER A 94 2.02 -24.77 -36.28
C SER A 94 2.60 -24.77 -34.86
N THR A 95 1.92 -24.07 -33.97
CA THR A 95 2.31 -23.94 -32.56
C THR A 95 2.43 -25.31 -31.89
N GLU A 96 1.65 -26.30 -32.35
CA GLU A 96 1.70 -27.70 -31.91
C GLU A 96 3.08 -28.33 -32.14
N ASP A 97 3.71 -28.10 -33.30
CA ASP A 97 5.06 -28.64 -33.60
C ASP A 97 6.11 -28.07 -32.63
N SER A 98 5.98 -26.79 -32.28
CA SER A 98 6.87 -26.12 -31.32
C SER A 98 6.69 -26.65 -29.90
N ILE A 99 5.45 -26.98 -29.51
CA ILE A 99 5.14 -27.57 -28.20
C ILE A 99 5.69 -29.00 -28.13
N LEU A 100 5.47 -29.81 -29.17
CA LEU A 100 5.90 -31.21 -29.21
C LEU A 100 7.43 -31.36 -29.10
N ASN A 101 8.18 -30.51 -29.79
CA ASN A 101 9.64 -30.50 -29.73
C ASN A 101 10.18 -30.10 -28.35
N LYS A 102 9.45 -29.25 -27.62
CA LYS A 102 9.83 -28.83 -26.28
C LYS A 102 9.58 -29.90 -25.22
N ILE A 103 8.60 -30.77 -25.45
CA ILE A 103 8.24 -31.89 -24.54
C ILE A 103 9.21 -33.08 -24.71
N LYS A 104 9.78 -33.28 -25.91
CA LYS A 104 10.70 -34.40 -26.20
C LYS A 104 12.14 -34.20 -25.72
N LYS A 105 12.47 -33.08 -25.09
CA LYS A 105 13.81 -32.78 -24.55
C LYS A 105 13.87 -33.07 -23.05
#